data_AF-A0A2V5NVL7-F1
#
_entry.id   AF-A0A2V5NVL7-F1
#
_cell.length_a   1.000
_cell.length_b   1.000
_cell.length_c   1.000
_cell.angle_alpha   90.00
_cell.angle_beta   90.00
_cell.angle_gamma   90.00
#
_symmetry.space_group_name_H-M   'P 1'
#
loop_
_entity.id
_entity.type
_entity.pdbx_description
1 polymer ?
#
loop_
_entity_poly.entity_id
_entity_poly.type
_entity_poly.pdbx_seq_one_letter_code
_entity_poly.pdbx_strand_id
1 'polypeptide(L)'
;MKRNVAFGSVGVAFVVIASAALAGDKTKSAEAFDRLTSLQGEWTGQIDGVNTTLIYALTANGSALMEQCRPEKGPEMITMFTVDGDHLIATHYCSARNQPQMATSPITDAQKPLEFSLVRVTGLHDSGVVLPAQGQDR
;
A
#
# COMPACT_ATOMS: atom_id res chain seq x y z
N MET A 1 62.99 53.33 -0.62
CA MET A 1 62.95 52.02 -1.32
C MET A 1 61.84 51.18 -0.71
N LYS A 2 61.00 50.55 -1.57
CA LYS A 2 60.19 49.31 -1.35
C LYS A 2 58.99 49.43 -0.38
N ARG A 3 57.78 49.73 -0.88
CA ARG A 3 56.73 48.85 -1.50
C ARG A 3 55.80 48.20 -0.46
N ASN A 4 54.60 48.79 -0.33
CA ASN A 4 53.43 48.25 0.36
C ASN A 4 52.86 47.03 -0.38
N VAL A 5 52.31 46.07 0.37
CA VAL A 5 51.29 45.14 -0.14
C VAL A 5 50.24 44.94 0.96
N ALA A 6 49.00 45.33 0.64
CA ALA A 6 47.80 45.04 1.40
C ALA A 6 47.28 43.64 1.00
N PHE A 7 46.96 42.80 1.97
CA PHE A 7 46.24 41.56 1.73
C PHE A 7 44.76 41.80 1.95
N GLY A 8 44.01 41.83 0.84
CA GLY A 8 42.56 41.91 0.84
C GLY A 8 41.95 40.58 1.30
N SER A 9 41.06 40.66 2.28
CA SER A 9 40.22 39.55 2.71
C SER A 9 39.12 39.33 1.67
N VAL A 10 39.29 38.33 0.80
CA VAL A 10 38.21 37.87 -0.07
C VAL A 10 37.26 37.03 0.77
N GLY A 11 36.12 37.61 1.16
CA GLY A 11 35.02 36.86 1.75
C GLY A 11 34.39 35.95 0.70
N VAL A 12 34.53 34.64 0.86
CA VAL A 12 33.78 33.65 0.07
C VAL A 12 32.37 33.60 0.62
N ALA A 13 31.43 34.27 -0.04
CA ALA A 13 30.01 34.11 0.22
C ALA A 13 29.57 32.75 -0.36
N PHE A 14 29.36 31.76 0.50
CA PHE A 14 28.65 30.54 0.12
C PHE A 14 27.17 30.88 -0.10
N VAL A 15 26.79 31.04 -1.37
CA VAL A 15 25.37 31.08 -1.75
C VAL A 15 24.83 29.66 -1.61
N VAL A 16 24.12 29.40 -0.51
CA VAL A 16 23.31 28.19 -0.36
C VAL A 16 22.10 28.37 -1.27
N ILE A 17 22.17 27.80 -2.48
CA ILE A 17 20.99 27.67 -3.34
C ILE A 17 20.14 26.57 -2.71
N ALA A 18 19.15 26.97 -1.91
CA ALA A 18 18.10 26.08 -1.46
C ALA A 18 17.34 25.59 -2.71
N SER A 19 17.68 24.38 -3.16
CA SER A 19 16.89 23.69 -4.18
C SER A 19 15.58 23.29 -3.52
N ALA A 20 14.55 24.13 -3.66
CA ALA A 20 13.19 23.70 -3.45
C ALA A 20 12.93 22.59 -4.48
N ALA A 21 13.01 21.33 -4.03
CA ALA A 21 12.56 20.22 -4.83
C ALA A 21 11.11 20.52 -5.23
N LEU A 22 10.86 20.64 -6.53
CA LEU A 22 9.52 20.61 -7.08
C LEU A 22 8.94 19.25 -6.71
N ALA A 23 8.23 19.18 -5.58
CA ALA A 23 7.34 18.08 -5.30
C ALA A 23 6.26 18.17 -6.38
N GLY A 24 6.43 17.39 -7.46
CA GLY A 24 5.36 17.21 -8.44
C GLY A 24 4.12 16.70 -7.71
N ASP A 25 2.96 17.19 -8.11
CA ASP A 25 1.69 16.74 -7.53
C ASP A 25 1.62 15.21 -7.63
N LYS A 26 1.34 14.57 -6.49
CA LYS A 26 1.16 13.11 -6.45
C LYS A 26 0.00 12.73 -7.36
N THR A 27 0.07 11.53 -7.96
CA THR A 27 -1.10 10.97 -8.65
C THR A 27 -2.22 10.74 -7.62
N LYS A 28 -3.47 10.69 -8.09
CA LYS A 28 -4.62 10.42 -7.20
C LYS A 28 -4.56 9.04 -6.55
N SER A 29 -4.01 8.04 -7.23
CA SER A 29 -3.71 6.73 -6.65
C SER A 29 -2.64 6.81 -5.54
N ALA A 30 -1.59 7.61 -5.72
CA ALA A 30 -0.57 7.81 -4.70
C ALA A 30 -1.10 8.59 -3.48
N GLU A 31 -1.90 9.64 -3.69
CA GLU A 31 -2.60 10.35 -2.60
C GLU A 31 -3.55 9.41 -1.83
N ALA A 32 -4.29 8.56 -2.54
CA ALA A 32 -5.19 7.59 -1.93
C ALA A 32 -4.44 6.51 -1.15
N PHE A 33 -3.28 6.07 -1.67
CA PHE A 33 -2.38 5.18 -0.96
C PHE A 33 -1.83 5.83 0.32
N ASP A 34 -1.36 7.08 0.25
CA ASP A 34 -0.93 7.81 1.46
C ASP A 34 -2.03 7.80 2.53
N ARG A 35 -3.27 8.07 2.14
CA ARG A 35 -4.41 8.01 3.06
C ARG A 35 -4.61 6.59 3.62
N LEU A 36 -4.50 5.55 2.79
CA LEU A 36 -4.58 4.16 3.26
C LEU A 36 -3.45 3.84 4.27
N THR A 37 -2.24 4.36 4.07
CA THR A 37 -1.11 4.17 5.00
C THR A 37 -1.29 4.88 6.35
N SER A 38 -2.27 5.76 6.49
CA SER A 38 -2.64 6.33 7.79
C SER A 38 -3.20 5.28 8.76
N LEU A 39 -3.58 4.09 8.27
CA LEU A 39 -3.98 2.95 9.09
C LEU A 39 -2.82 2.27 9.83
N GLN A 40 -1.56 2.66 9.58
CA GLN A 40 -0.40 2.06 10.26
C GLN A 40 -0.58 2.02 11.77
N GLY A 41 -0.31 0.86 12.36
CA GLY A 41 -0.53 0.60 13.77
C GLY A 41 -1.25 -0.73 14.01
N GLU A 42 -1.70 -0.90 15.24
CA GLU A 42 -2.41 -2.08 15.70
C GLU A 42 -3.85 -1.72 16.05
N TRP A 43 -4.79 -2.53 15.55
CA TRP A 43 -6.22 -2.36 15.73
C TRP A 43 -6.81 -3.65 16.27
N THR A 44 -7.74 -3.55 17.22
CA THR A 44 -8.45 -4.71 17.76
C THR A 44 -9.94 -4.57 17.53
N GLY A 45 -10.60 -5.69 17.25
CA GLY A 45 -12.04 -5.71 17.00
C GLY A 45 -12.57 -7.14 16.90
N GLN A 46 -13.78 -7.28 16.38
CA GLN A 46 -14.37 -8.59 16.09
C GLN A 46 -14.73 -8.68 14.61
N ILE A 47 -14.36 -9.81 13.99
CA ILE A 47 -14.74 -10.17 12.63
C ILE A 47 -15.49 -11.49 12.72
N ASP A 48 -16.74 -11.51 12.26
CA ASP A 48 -17.63 -12.69 12.34
C ASP A 48 -17.69 -13.34 13.74
N GLY A 49 -17.68 -12.51 14.79
CA GLY A 49 -17.72 -12.94 16.19
C GLY A 49 -16.39 -13.46 16.75
N VAL A 50 -15.29 -13.37 15.99
CA VAL A 50 -13.94 -13.74 16.43
C VAL A 50 -13.15 -12.48 16.74
N ASN A 51 -12.63 -12.35 17.97
CA ASN A 51 -11.70 -11.28 18.32
C ASN A 51 -10.50 -11.35 17.38
N THR A 52 -10.14 -10.23 16.79
CA THR A 52 -9.11 -10.17 15.76
C THR A 52 -8.27 -8.92 15.96
N THR A 53 -6.95 -9.09 15.88
CA THR A 53 -6.00 -8.00 15.82
C THR A 53 -5.58 -7.80 14.36
N LEU A 54 -5.70 -6.57 13.85
CA LEU A 54 -5.16 -6.16 12.56
C LEU A 54 -3.91 -5.31 12.78
N ILE A 55 -2.83 -5.61 12.08
CA ILE A 55 -1.59 -4.84 12.14
C ILE A 55 -1.28 -4.31 10.76
N TYR A 56 -1.15 -3.00 10.63
CA TYR A 56 -0.76 -2.34 9.39
C TYR A 56 0.67 -1.81 9.50
N ALA A 57 1.53 -2.22 8.57
CA ALA A 57 2.92 -1.79 8.53
C ALA A 57 3.35 -1.44 7.10
N LEU A 58 4.00 -0.30 6.93
CA LEU A 58 4.72 -0.01 5.69
C LEU A 58 5.94 -0.93 5.57
N THR A 59 6.13 -1.47 4.38
CA THR A 59 7.25 -2.34 4.03
C THR A 59 7.76 -2.00 2.63
N ALA A 60 8.74 -2.75 2.13
CA ALA A 60 9.32 -2.58 0.79
C ALA A 60 9.71 -1.12 0.51
N ASN A 61 10.41 -0.50 1.46
CA ASN A 61 10.82 0.92 1.39
C ASN A 61 9.64 1.90 1.22
N GLY A 62 8.50 1.62 1.85
CA GLY A 62 7.30 2.46 1.81
C GLY A 62 6.41 2.28 0.58
N SER A 63 6.76 1.36 -0.34
CA SER A 63 5.97 1.11 -1.55
C SER A 63 4.78 0.18 -1.36
N ALA A 64 4.71 -0.53 -0.23
CA ALA A 64 3.64 -1.45 0.07
C ALA A 64 3.19 -1.31 1.52
N LEU A 65 1.87 -1.37 1.72
CA LEU A 65 1.26 -1.49 3.04
C LEU A 65 0.88 -2.95 3.25
N MET A 66 1.41 -3.56 4.30
CA MET A 66 1.02 -4.89 4.74
C MET A 66 -0.04 -4.76 5.82
N GLU A 67 -1.18 -5.42 5.63
CA GLU A 67 -2.12 -5.77 6.69
C GLU A 67 -1.82 -7.21 7.11
N GLN A 68 -1.65 -7.44 8.40
CA GLN A 68 -1.62 -8.76 9.01
C GLN A 68 -2.86 -8.93 9.87
N CYS A 69 -3.70 -9.89 9.49
CA CYS A 69 -4.91 -10.25 10.22
C CYS A 69 -4.63 -11.44 11.14
N ARG A 70 -4.74 -11.21 12.45
CA ARG A 70 -4.49 -12.17 13.53
C ARG A 70 -5.78 -12.46 14.30
N PRO A 71 -6.61 -13.42 13.86
CA PRO A 71 -7.75 -13.84 14.66
C PRO A 71 -7.26 -14.56 15.92
N GLU A 72 -7.99 -14.41 17.03
CA GLU A 72 -7.74 -15.13 18.29
C GLU A 72 -7.73 -16.65 18.08
N LYS A 73 -8.52 -17.11 17.10
CA LYS A 73 -8.61 -18.51 16.69
C LYS A 73 -8.43 -18.61 15.18
N GLY A 74 -7.46 -19.42 14.77
CA GLY A 74 -7.20 -19.72 13.38
C GLY A 74 -5.86 -19.20 12.88
N PRO A 75 -5.53 -19.49 11.62
CA PRO A 75 -4.29 -19.06 11.00
C PRO A 75 -4.30 -17.56 10.69
N GLU A 76 -3.13 -16.93 10.80
CA GLU A 76 -2.93 -15.56 10.33
C GLU A 76 -3.09 -15.46 8.80
N MET A 77 -3.56 -14.31 8.35
CA MET A 77 -3.67 -13.97 6.93
C MET A 77 -3.01 -12.63 6.67
N ILE A 78 -2.58 -12.40 5.44
CA ILE A 78 -1.89 -11.16 5.05
C ILE A 78 -2.59 -10.54 3.85
N THR A 79 -2.75 -9.23 3.83
CA THR A 79 -3.16 -8.48 2.64
C THR A 79 -2.09 -7.45 2.31
N MET A 80 -1.57 -7.48 1.07
CA MET A 80 -0.61 -6.50 0.58
C MET A 80 -1.31 -5.48 -0.31
N PHE A 81 -1.18 -4.19 0.02
CA PHE A 81 -1.69 -3.07 -0.77
C PHE A 81 -0.55 -2.34 -1.46
N THR A 82 -0.72 -2.04 -2.75
CA THR A 82 0.27 -1.36 -3.60
C THR A 82 -0.42 -0.43 -4.59
N VAL A 83 0.33 0.56 -5.11
CA VAL A 83 -0.10 1.41 -6.22
C VAL A 83 0.32 0.76 -7.55
N ASP A 84 -0.61 0.67 -8.50
CA ASP A 84 -0.31 0.32 -9.89
C ASP A 84 -1.02 1.31 -10.82
N GLY A 85 -0.25 2.17 -11.49
CA GLY A 85 -0.79 3.24 -12.32
C GLY A 85 -1.79 4.15 -11.57
N ASP A 86 -3.02 4.18 -12.08
CA ASP A 86 -4.12 5.00 -11.57
C ASP A 86 -5.03 4.30 -10.54
N HIS A 87 -4.69 3.09 -10.12
CA HIS A 87 -5.49 2.31 -9.17
C HIS A 87 -4.62 1.71 -8.06
N LEU A 88 -5.28 1.12 -7.06
CA LEU A 88 -4.62 0.32 -6.02
C LEU A 88 -4.89 -1.15 -6.25
N ILE A 89 -3.90 -1.98 -5.95
CA ILE A 89 -4.01 -3.44 -5.93
C ILE A 89 -3.95 -3.91 -4.48
N ALA A 90 -4.86 -4.81 -4.12
CA ALA A 90 -4.83 -5.60 -2.90
C ALA A 90 -4.63 -7.07 -3.25
N THR A 91 -3.57 -7.71 -2.75
CA THR A 91 -3.38 -9.17 -2.87
C THR A 91 -3.49 -9.79 -1.48
N HIS A 92 -4.52 -10.61 -1.29
CA HIS A 92 -4.76 -11.33 -0.05
C HIS A 92 -4.08 -12.71 -0.11
N TYR A 93 -3.41 -13.10 0.96
CA TYR A 93 -2.80 -14.41 1.16
C TYR A 93 -3.59 -15.13 2.23
N CYS A 94 -4.48 -16.01 1.79
CA CYS A 94 -5.35 -16.75 2.68
C CYS A 94 -4.66 -18.00 3.22
N SER A 95 -5.10 -18.44 4.39
CA SER A 95 -4.73 -19.73 4.96
C SER A 95 -5.19 -20.93 4.11
N ALA A 96 -6.21 -20.75 3.26
CA ALA A 96 -6.64 -21.70 2.24
C ALA A 96 -5.64 -21.87 1.08
N ARG A 97 -4.48 -21.19 1.12
CA ARG A 97 -3.42 -21.23 0.11
C ARG A 97 -3.85 -20.74 -1.28
N ASN A 98 -4.96 -20.00 -1.35
CA ASN A 98 -5.31 -19.19 -2.50
C ASN A 98 -4.83 -17.74 -2.30
N GLN A 99 -4.76 -16.99 -3.40
CA GLN A 99 -4.40 -15.57 -3.39
C GLN A 99 -5.38 -14.76 -4.23
N PRO A 100 -6.51 -14.32 -3.65
CA PRO A 100 -7.38 -13.36 -4.28
C PRO A 100 -6.64 -12.05 -4.53
N GLN A 101 -6.66 -11.58 -5.78
CA GLN A 101 -6.18 -10.26 -6.15
C GLN A 101 -7.38 -9.39 -6.52
N MET A 102 -7.47 -8.23 -5.86
CA MET A 102 -8.49 -7.23 -6.08
C MET A 102 -7.83 -5.92 -6.50
N ALA A 103 -8.57 -5.08 -7.23
CA ALA A 103 -8.13 -3.77 -7.62
C ALA A 103 -9.26 -2.75 -7.50
N THR A 104 -8.90 -1.48 -7.31
CA THR A 104 -9.85 -0.38 -7.47
C THR A 104 -10.07 -0.09 -8.95
N SER A 105 -11.17 0.60 -9.28
CA SER A 105 -11.22 1.35 -10.55
C SER A 105 -10.18 2.48 -10.55
N PRO A 106 -9.89 3.12 -11.71
CA PRO A 106 -9.09 4.34 -11.75
C PRO A 106 -9.55 5.36 -10.71
N ILE A 107 -8.63 5.76 -9.84
CA ILE A 107 -8.90 6.70 -8.76
C ILE A 107 -8.84 8.10 -9.34
N THR A 108 -10.01 8.73 -9.44
CA THR A 108 -10.16 10.12 -9.90
C THR A 108 -10.26 11.11 -8.74
N ASP A 109 -10.59 10.62 -7.54
CA ASP A 109 -10.71 11.39 -6.32
C ASP A 109 -10.18 10.57 -5.14
N ALA A 110 -9.04 11.00 -4.59
CA ALA A 110 -8.37 10.32 -3.49
C ALA A 110 -9.15 10.37 -2.16
N GLN A 111 -10.18 11.21 -2.05
CA GLN A 111 -10.99 11.36 -0.84
C GLN A 111 -12.22 10.44 -0.80
N LYS A 112 -12.59 9.80 -1.91
CA LYS A 112 -13.68 8.81 -1.93
C LYS A 112 -13.29 7.49 -1.27
N PRO A 113 -14.25 6.70 -0.75
CA PRO A 113 -13.97 5.34 -0.28
C PRO A 113 -13.24 4.51 -1.34
N LEU A 114 -12.33 3.65 -0.90
CA LEU A 114 -11.64 2.71 -1.77
C LEU A 114 -12.49 1.45 -1.91
N GLU A 115 -12.93 1.17 -3.13
CA GLU A 115 -13.71 -0.03 -3.45
C GLU A 115 -12.83 -0.99 -4.24
N PHE A 116 -12.57 -2.16 -3.66
CA PHE A 116 -11.76 -3.22 -4.27
C PHE A 116 -12.68 -4.27 -4.90
N SER A 117 -12.53 -4.49 -6.21
CA SER A 117 -13.24 -5.54 -6.95
C SER A 117 -12.30 -6.70 -7.24
N LEU A 118 -12.80 -7.94 -7.14
CA LEU A 118 -12.03 -9.14 -7.44
C LEU A 118 -11.63 -9.15 -8.93
N VAL A 119 -10.33 -9.27 -9.20
CA VAL A 119 -9.77 -9.34 -10.56
C VAL A 119 -9.48 -10.79 -10.93
N ARG A 120 -8.82 -11.53 -10.04
CA ARG A 120 -8.52 -12.96 -10.23
C ARG A 120 -8.22 -13.63 -8.90
N VAL A 121 -8.17 -14.95 -8.91
CA VAL A 121 -7.70 -15.76 -7.78
C VAL A 121 -6.66 -16.75 -8.29
N THR A 122 -5.49 -16.78 -7.66
CA THR A 122 -4.50 -17.85 -7.89
C THR A 122 -4.51 -18.84 -6.73
N GLY A 123 -3.90 -20.02 -6.90
CA GLY A 123 -3.80 -21.01 -5.83
C GLY A 123 -5.14 -21.64 -5.42
N LEU A 124 -6.18 -21.50 -6.25
CA LEU A 124 -7.37 -22.34 -6.19
C LEU A 124 -6.96 -23.75 -6.58
N HIS A 125 -6.68 -24.58 -5.59
CA HIS A 125 -6.54 -26.01 -5.78
C HIS A 125 -7.92 -26.61 -5.51
N ASP A 126 -8.39 -27.47 -6.40
CA ASP A 126 -9.62 -28.23 -6.21
C ASP A 126 -9.55 -28.97 -4.87
N SER A 127 -10.20 -28.41 -3.87
CA SER A 127 -10.35 -29.05 -2.57
C SER A 127 -11.55 -29.99 -2.63
N GLY A 128 -11.67 -30.80 -3.69
CA GLY A 128 -12.70 -31.83 -3.84
C GLY A 128 -14.16 -31.36 -3.67
N VAL A 129 -14.44 -30.05 -3.73
CA VAL A 129 -15.82 -29.54 -3.70
C VAL A 129 -16.36 -29.72 -5.10
N VAL A 130 -16.99 -30.87 -5.33
CA VAL A 130 -17.92 -31.07 -6.43
C VAL A 130 -18.99 -30.00 -6.28
N LEU A 131 -18.91 -28.93 -7.07
CA LEU A 131 -20.05 -28.07 -7.31
C LEU A 131 -21.16 -28.99 -7.83
N PRO A 132 -22.36 -29.03 -7.21
CA PRO A 132 -23.45 -29.78 -7.81
C PRO A 132 -23.63 -29.21 -9.20
N ALA A 133 -23.46 -30.07 -10.21
CA ALA A 133 -23.73 -29.73 -11.59
C ALA A 133 -25.10 -29.05 -11.61
N GLN A 134 -25.12 -27.75 -11.91
CA GLN A 134 -26.36 -27.08 -12.27
C GLN A 134 -26.93 -27.92 -13.40
N GLY A 135 -28.11 -28.49 -13.15
CA GLY A 135 -28.74 -29.45 -14.04
C GLY A 135 -28.78 -28.91 -15.46
N GLN A 136 -27.90 -29.44 -16.30
CA GLN A 136 -28.12 -29.48 -17.73
C GLN A 136 -29.09 -30.63 -17.95
N ASP A 137 -30.37 -30.39 -17.66
CA ASP A 137 -31.44 -31.23 -18.18
C ASP A 137 -32.02 -30.58 -19.43
N ARG A 138 -32.41 -31.47 -20.35
CA ARG A 138 -32.69 -31.22 -21.76
C ARG A 138 -33.98 -30.46 -22.02
#